data_AF-A0A522N6I7-F1
#
_entry.id   AF-A0A522N6I7-F1
#
_cell.length_a   1.000
_cell.length_b   1.000
_cell.length_c   1.000
_cell.angle_alpha   90.00
_cell.angle_beta   90.00
_cell.angle_gamma   90.00
#
_symmetry.space_group_name_H-M   'P 1'
#
loop_
_entity.id
_entity.type
_entity.pdbx_description
1 polymer ?
#
loop_
_entity_poly.entity_id
_entity_poly.type
_entity_poly.pdbx_seq_one_letter_code
_entity_poly.pdbx_strand_id
1 'polypeptide(L)'
;MPQVLLSETLLSSPDVVAVALQRVLERLAVMSRHGELSLSVPLAALHLPGVGDLSAPVVLALGESTRSGTEGSIPIRLKGRRSERLFPAFSGVLRIHAVAQRRADLTLDGHYTPPAGQLGALADATLLRSAARMSLRTFLDRLADEVARELETPEMLYSERSQVLPEPGSRVTYARSHERQAHPDRG
;
A
#
# COMPACT_ATOMS: atom_id res chain seq x y z
N MET A 1 -17.86 2.07 13.93
CA MET A 1 -16.68 1.30 13.49
C MET A 1 -15.50 2.26 13.38
N PRO A 2 -14.36 2.02 14.06
CA PRO A 2 -13.21 2.90 13.94
C PRO A 2 -12.61 2.81 12.53
N GLN A 3 -12.49 3.96 11.86
CA GLN A 3 -11.81 4.07 10.58
C GLN A 3 -10.30 4.17 10.79
N VAL A 4 -9.55 3.60 9.86
CA VAL A 4 -8.10 3.65 9.80
C VAL A 4 -7.71 4.20 8.43
N LEU A 5 -6.97 5.31 8.43
CA LEU A 5 -6.27 5.83 7.27
C LEU A 5 -4.79 5.90 7.63
N LEU A 6 -3.96 5.25 6.83
CA LEU A 6 -2.50 5.17 6.93
C LEU A 6 -1.93 5.34 5.53
N SER A 7 -0.75 5.97 5.40
CA SER A 7 -0.13 6.21 4.10
C SER A 7 1.38 6.08 4.22
N GLU A 8 2.00 5.55 3.17
CA GLU A 8 3.44 5.43 2.98
C GLU A 8 3.82 5.90 1.58
N THR A 9 4.94 6.61 1.45
CA THR A 9 5.43 7.11 0.17
C THR A 9 6.49 6.17 -0.39
N LEU A 10 6.35 5.80 -1.67
CA LEU A 10 7.32 5.04 -2.45
C LEU A 10 7.95 5.92 -3.55
N LEU A 11 9.25 5.81 -3.74
CA LEU A 11 10.05 6.62 -4.69
C LEU A 11 10.16 5.98 -6.08
N SER A 12 9.04 5.56 -6.65
CA SER A 12 8.94 4.98 -8.00
C SER A 12 7.70 5.47 -8.72
N SER A 13 7.60 5.17 -10.02
CA SER A 13 6.41 5.53 -10.79
C SER A 13 5.18 4.78 -10.25
N PRO A 14 3.98 5.40 -10.24
CA PRO A 14 2.76 4.77 -9.73
C PRO A 14 2.43 3.47 -10.48
N ASP A 15 2.82 3.37 -11.75
CA ASP A 15 2.54 2.19 -12.56
C ASP A 15 3.41 1.00 -12.16
N VAL A 16 4.69 1.24 -11.93
CA VAL A 16 5.64 0.22 -11.50
C VAL A 16 5.33 -0.21 -10.06
N VAL A 17 4.96 0.74 -9.18
CA VAL A 17 4.47 0.47 -7.82
C VAL A 17 3.20 -0.39 -7.84
N ALA A 18 2.25 -0.15 -8.73
CA ALA A 18 1.03 -0.96 -8.82
C ALA A 18 1.31 -2.42 -9.19
N VAL A 19 2.23 -2.65 -10.13
CA VAL A 19 2.63 -4.01 -10.53
C VAL A 19 3.38 -4.71 -9.40
N ALA A 20 4.35 -4.03 -8.77
CA ALA A 20 5.09 -4.58 -7.64
C ALA A 20 4.17 -4.90 -6.46
N LEU A 21 3.26 -3.98 -6.11
CA LEU A 21 2.28 -4.17 -5.04
C LEU A 21 1.40 -5.40 -5.30
N GLN A 22 0.87 -5.56 -6.51
CA GLN A 22 0.05 -6.72 -6.84
C GLN A 22 0.81 -8.03 -6.64
N ARG A 23 2.05 -8.12 -7.15
CA ARG A 23 2.91 -9.32 -6.99
C ARG A 23 3.19 -9.64 -5.52
N VAL A 24 3.54 -8.62 -4.74
CA VAL A 24 3.80 -8.76 -3.31
C VAL A 24 2.54 -9.21 -2.57
N LEU A 25 1.40 -8.59 -2.84
CA LEU A 25 0.13 -8.95 -2.21
C LEU A 25 -0.29 -10.38 -2.54
N GLU A 26 -0.14 -10.83 -3.79
CA GLU A 26 -0.42 -12.21 -4.19
C GLU A 26 0.46 -13.20 -3.45
N ARG A 27 1.77 -12.91 -3.35
CA ARG A 27 2.73 -13.71 -2.58
C ARG A 27 2.32 -13.79 -1.10
N LEU A 28 2.05 -12.65 -0.48
CA LEU A 28 1.62 -12.57 0.93
C LEU A 28 0.27 -13.28 1.15
N ALA A 29 -0.66 -13.21 0.21
CA ALA A 29 -1.94 -13.90 0.30
C ALA A 29 -1.75 -15.42 0.32
N VAL A 30 -0.85 -15.97 -0.51
CA VAL A 30 -0.49 -17.39 -0.48
C VAL A 30 0.15 -17.77 0.85
N MET A 31 1.18 -17.04 1.29
CA MET A 31 1.88 -17.27 2.56
C MET A 31 0.93 -17.23 3.77
N SER A 32 -0.04 -16.31 3.74
CA SER A 32 -1.02 -16.13 4.83
C SER A 32 -1.90 -17.38 5.06
N ARG A 33 -2.18 -18.15 4.01
CA ARG A 33 -2.96 -19.40 4.10
C ARG A 33 -2.22 -20.47 4.91
N HIS A 34 -0.89 -20.48 4.80
CA HIS A 34 -0.02 -21.37 5.55
C HIS A 34 0.28 -20.87 6.98
N GLY A 35 -0.10 -19.62 7.29
CA GLY A 35 0.06 -18.99 8.60
C GLY A 35 1.41 -18.28 8.76
N GLU A 36 2.06 -17.95 7.64
CA GLU A 36 3.36 -17.27 7.62
C GLU A 36 3.23 -15.75 7.69
N LEU A 37 2.04 -15.21 7.37
CA LEU A 37 1.74 -13.80 7.58
C LEU A 37 1.21 -13.58 9.00
N SER A 38 1.86 -12.67 9.74
CA SER A 38 1.42 -12.28 11.08
C SER A 38 1.33 -10.77 11.23
N LEU A 39 0.33 -10.33 12.01
CA LEU A 39 0.23 -8.97 12.50
C LEU A 39 0.89 -8.88 13.87
N SER A 40 1.75 -7.87 14.04
CA SER A 40 2.48 -7.63 15.29
C SER A 40 2.06 -6.31 15.91
N VAL A 41 1.80 -6.31 17.21
CA VAL A 41 1.56 -5.10 18.01
C VAL A 41 2.68 -4.97 19.03
N PRO A 42 3.48 -3.90 18.99
CA PRO A 42 4.45 -3.64 20.04
C PRO A 42 3.73 -3.21 21.32
N LEU A 43 3.71 -4.06 22.36
CA LEU A 43 2.97 -3.76 23.59
C LEU A 43 3.58 -2.60 24.38
N ALA A 44 4.87 -2.33 24.18
CA ALA A 44 5.54 -1.13 24.68
C ALA A 44 4.82 0.15 24.22
N ALA A 45 4.31 0.17 22.99
CA ALA A 45 3.60 1.31 22.43
C ALA A 45 2.16 1.46 23.00
N LEU A 46 1.67 0.46 23.71
CA LEU A 46 0.42 0.48 24.47
C LEU A 46 0.62 0.81 25.96
N HIS A 47 1.79 1.33 26.34
CA HIS A 47 2.18 1.59 27.74
C HIS A 47 2.20 0.33 28.61
N LEU A 48 2.46 -0.84 28.01
CA LEU A 48 2.68 -2.11 28.70
C LEU A 48 4.16 -2.52 28.57
N PRO A 49 5.09 -1.82 29.24
CA PRO A 49 6.52 -2.12 29.14
C PRO A 49 6.85 -3.51 29.70
N GLY A 50 7.81 -4.20 29.09
CA GLY A 50 8.29 -5.51 29.54
C GLY A 50 7.54 -6.74 29.00
N VAL A 51 6.48 -6.56 28.20
CA VAL A 51 5.62 -7.67 27.71
C VAL A 51 5.96 -8.12 26.28
N GLY A 52 6.89 -7.45 25.58
CA GLY A 52 7.29 -7.80 24.20
C GLY A 52 6.22 -7.49 23.15
N ASP A 53 6.35 -8.09 21.97
CA ASP A 53 5.42 -7.89 20.85
C ASP A 53 4.35 -8.99 20.82
N LEU A 54 3.07 -8.59 20.70
CA LEU A 54 1.98 -9.52 20.45
C LEU A 54 1.87 -9.79 18.95
N SER A 55 2.23 -11.00 18.51
CA SER A 55 2.12 -11.41 17.11
C SER A 55 1.05 -12.47 16.89
N ALA A 56 0.29 -12.34 15.81
CA ALA A 56 -0.82 -13.22 15.50
C ALA A 56 -0.91 -13.57 14.01
N PRO A 57 -1.05 -14.86 13.66
CA PRO A 57 -1.17 -15.27 12.27
C PRO A 57 -2.52 -14.81 11.69
N VAL A 58 -2.46 -14.20 10.51
CA VAL A 58 -3.63 -13.70 9.78
C VAL A 58 -3.71 -14.30 8.40
N VAL A 59 -4.93 -14.34 7.86
CA VAL A 59 -5.22 -14.65 6.47
C VAL A 59 -5.52 -13.35 5.75
N LEU A 60 -4.80 -13.11 4.66
CA LEU A 60 -5.02 -12.00 3.74
C LEU A 60 -5.85 -12.49 2.56
N ALA A 61 -6.98 -11.84 2.33
CA ALA A 61 -7.80 -12.01 1.14
C ALA A 61 -7.75 -10.73 0.31
N LEU A 62 -7.57 -10.90 -1.01
CA LEU A 62 -7.56 -9.83 -1.98
C LEU A 62 -8.90 -9.84 -2.75
N GLY A 63 -9.44 -8.65 -3.01
CA GLY A 63 -10.53 -8.46 -3.95
C GLY A 63 -10.01 -8.17 -5.36
N GLU A 64 -10.93 -7.80 -6.24
CA GLU A 64 -10.60 -7.45 -7.62
C GLU A 64 -9.88 -6.09 -7.66
N SER A 65 -8.67 -6.10 -8.22
CA SER A 65 -7.87 -4.90 -8.41
C SER A 65 -8.50 -4.03 -9.50
N THR A 66 -8.75 -2.77 -9.17
CA THR A 66 -9.29 -1.78 -10.12
C THR A 66 -8.27 -0.69 -10.37
N ARG A 67 -8.27 -0.16 -11.60
CA ARG A 67 -7.41 0.97 -11.98
C ARG A 67 -8.27 2.01 -12.68
N SER A 68 -8.16 3.26 -12.23
CA SER A 68 -8.87 4.39 -12.80
C SER A 68 -7.88 5.52 -13.02
N GLY A 69 -7.51 5.78 -14.27
CA GLY A 69 -6.49 6.78 -14.61
C GLY A 69 -5.16 6.50 -13.90
N THR A 70 -4.71 7.45 -13.06
CA THR A 70 -3.46 7.37 -12.28
C THR A 70 -3.65 6.78 -10.88
N GLU A 71 -4.84 6.26 -10.58
CA GLU A 71 -5.17 5.66 -9.28
C GLU A 71 -5.37 4.15 -9.42
N GLY A 72 -4.70 3.38 -8.57
CA GLY A 72 -4.90 1.95 -8.42
C GLY A 72 -5.57 1.65 -7.09
N SER A 73 -6.49 0.67 -7.04
CA SER A 73 -7.10 0.24 -5.79
C SER A 73 -7.27 -1.27 -5.70
N ILE A 74 -6.93 -1.84 -4.55
CA ILE A 74 -6.99 -3.27 -4.28
C ILE A 74 -7.73 -3.47 -2.96
N PRO A 75 -8.97 -3.99 -3.00
CA PRO A 75 -9.68 -4.34 -1.77
C PRO A 75 -8.93 -5.43 -1.02
N ILE A 76 -8.75 -5.27 0.28
CA ILE A 76 -8.12 -6.28 1.13
C ILE A 76 -8.94 -6.58 2.39
N ARG A 77 -8.82 -7.80 2.87
CA ARG A 77 -9.38 -8.24 4.13
C ARG A 77 -8.35 -9.05 4.90
N LEU A 78 -8.17 -8.70 6.17
CA LEU A 78 -7.31 -9.42 7.11
C LEU A 78 -8.18 -10.03 8.21
N LYS A 79 -7.97 -11.32 8.48
CA LYS A 79 -8.68 -12.04 9.54
C LYS A 79 -7.72 -12.95 10.32
N GLY A 80 -7.92 -13.09 11.63
CA GLY A 80 -7.14 -14.03 12.44
C GLY A 80 -7.34 -15.47 11.99
N ARG A 81 -6.25 -16.22 11.79
CA ARG A 81 -6.30 -17.60 11.25
C ARG A 81 -6.90 -18.63 12.21
N ARG A 82 -6.61 -18.50 13.51
CA ARG A 82 -6.95 -19.54 14.53
C ARG A 82 -8.12 -19.16 15.44
N SER A 83 -8.50 -17.89 15.56
CA SER A 83 -9.61 -17.46 16.42
C SER A 83 -10.11 -16.08 16.04
N GLU A 84 -11.19 -16.02 15.25
CA GLU A 84 -11.93 -14.78 14.93
C GLU A 84 -12.50 -14.09 16.19
N ARG A 85 -12.60 -14.80 17.32
CA ARG A 85 -13.07 -14.28 18.61
C ARG A 85 -12.00 -13.61 19.46
N LEU A 86 -10.73 -13.76 19.10
CA LEU A 86 -9.60 -13.21 19.86
C LEU A 86 -8.84 -12.15 19.08
N PHE A 87 -8.85 -12.25 17.74
CA PHE A 87 -8.20 -11.29 16.89
C PHE A 87 -9.20 -10.42 16.16
N PRO A 88 -8.91 -9.13 16.08
CA PRO A 88 -9.86 -8.22 15.51
C PRO A 88 -9.83 -8.52 13.94
N ALA A 89 -10.86 -8.24 13.13
CA ALA A 89 -10.80 -8.31 11.65
C ALA A 89 -10.71 -6.93 10.98
N PHE A 90 -9.96 -6.81 9.87
CA PHE A 90 -9.87 -5.58 9.07
C PHE A 90 -10.47 -5.79 7.68
N SER A 91 -11.20 -4.80 7.19
CA SER A 91 -11.65 -4.72 5.79
C SER A 91 -11.43 -3.32 5.26
N GLY A 92 -10.79 -3.22 4.11
CA GLY A 92 -10.39 -1.94 3.54
C GLY A 92 -9.90 -2.06 2.10
N VAL A 93 -9.23 -1.01 1.65
CA VAL A 93 -8.70 -0.86 0.31
C VAL A 93 -7.30 -0.29 0.43
N LEU A 94 -6.35 -0.90 -0.28
CA LEU A 94 -5.06 -0.31 -0.58
C LEU A 94 -5.20 0.53 -1.84
N ARG A 95 -4.89 1.83 -1.74
CA ARG A 95 -4.91 2.77 -2.86
C ARG A 95 -3.51 3.23 -3.19
N ILE A 96 -3.26 3.40 -4.48
CA ILE A 96 -2.02 3.98 -5.01
C ILE A 96 -2.39 5.29 -5.65
N HIS A 97 -1.82 6.38 -5.15
CA HIS A 97 -2.01 7.71 -5.71
C HIS A 97 -0.71 8.22 -6.32
N ALA A 98 -0.78 8.74 -7.54
CA ALA A 98 0.34 9.41 -8.17
C ALA A 98 0.56 10.78 -7.52
N VAL A 99 1.72 10.98 -6.89
CA VAL A 99 2.13 12.28 -6.32
C VAL A 99 3.00 13.03 -7.32
N ALA A 100 3.90 12.31 -7.99
CA ALA A 100 4.73 12.79 -9.08
C ALA A 100 5.11 11.63 -10.00
N GLN A 101 5.81 11.91 -11.10
CA GLN A 101 6.21 10.89 -12.09
C GLN A 101 7.03 9.73 -11.50
N ARG A 102 7.77 9.97 -10.41
CA ARG A 102 8.57 8.97 -9.68
C ARG A 102 8.26 8.94 -8.18
N ARG A 103 7.02 9.25 -7.82
CA ARG A 103 6.57 9.24 -6.44
C ARG A 103 5.12 8.81 -6.37
N ALA A 104 4.85 7.75 -5.63
CA ALA A 104 3.52 7.22 -5.40
C ALA A 104 3.25 7.11 -3.89
N ASP A 105 2.04 7.46 -3.47
CA ASP A 105 1.60 7.23 -2.10
C ASP A 105 0.73 5.98 -2.06
N LEU A 106 1.13 5.03 -1.21
CA LEU A 106 0.39 3.82 -0.88
C LEU A 106 -0.43 4.10 0.38
N THR A 107 -1.75 4.12 0.22
CA THR A 107 -2.69 4.44 1.30
C THR A 107 -3.53 3.22 1.67
N LEU A 108 -3.56 2.89 2.95
CA LEU A 108 -4.46 1.89 3.52
C LEU A 108 -5.63 2.59 4.19
N ASP A 109 -6.83 2.42 3.62
CA ASP A 109 -8.09 2.95 4.15
C ASP A 109 -9.06 1.81 4.45
N GLY A 110 -9.68 1.83 5.61
CA GLY A 110 -10.68 0.83 5.94
C GLY A 110 -11.20 0.93 7.36
N HIS A 111 -11.88 -0.12 7.77
CA HIS A 111 -12.45 -0.22 9.09
C HIS A 111 -12.02 -1.49 9.78
N TYR A 112 -11.98 -1.37 11.10
CA TYR A 112 -11.67 -2.46 11.98
C TYR A 112 -12.93 -2.95 12.68
N THR A 113 -13.17 -4.27 12.65
CA THR A 113 -14.21 -4.94 13.45
C THR A 113 -13.56 -5.61 14.67
N PRO A 114 -13.81 -5.12 15.89
CA PRO A 114 -13.28 -5.76 17.10
C PRO A 114 -13.83 -7.18 17.27
N PRO A 115 -13.12 -8.07 18.00
CA PRO A 115 -13.54 -9.45 18.19
C PRO A 115 -14.85 -9.48 18.98
N ALA A 116 -15.80 -10.31 18.52
CA ALA A 116 -16.99 -10.64 19.30
C ALA A 116 -16.63 -11.70 20.35
N GLY A 117 -16.36 -11.29 21.58
CA GLY A 117 -15.98 -12.20 22.67
C GLY A 117 -15.40 -11.51 23.90
N GLN A 118 -15.19 -12.27 24.98
CA GLN A 118 -14.87 -11.85 26.36
C GLN A 118 -13.68 -10.88 26.56
N LEU A 119 -12.88 -10.59 25.52
CA LEU A 119 -11.93 -9.46 25.56
C LEU A 119 -12.63 -8.09 25.62
N GLY A 120 -13.93 -8.03 25.32
CA GLY A 120 -14.77 -6.84 25.49
C GLY A 120 -15.23 -6.56 26.93
N ALA A 121 -14.93 -7.42 27.91
CA ALA A 121 -15.38 -7.22 29.29
C ALA A 121 -14.35 -6.53 30.21
N LEU A 122 -13.07 -6.45 29.81
CA LEU A 122 -11.98 -5.93 30.67
C LEU A 122 -10.92 -5.06 29.97
N ALA A 123 -10.85 -5.02 28.64
CA ALA A 123 -9.91 -4.14 27.94
C ALA A 123 -10.57 -2.81 27.56
N ASP A 124 -9.89 -1.69 27.81
CA ASP A 124 -10.31 -0.40 27.31
C ASP A 124 -10.38 -0.46 25.77
N ALA A 125 -11.55 -0.16 25.21
CA ALA A 125 -11.78 -0.13 23.78
C ALA A 125 -10.79 0.81 23.05
N THR A 126 -10.24 1.80 23.77
CA THR A 126 -9.21 2.70 23.25
C THR A 126 -7.86 2.01 23.07
N LEU A 127 -7.46 1.11 23.99
CA LEU A 127 -6.22 0.33 23.89
C LEU A 127 -6.30 -0.68 22.75
N LEU A 128 -7.42 -1.39 22.62
CA LEU A 128 -7.65 -2.31 21.50
C LEU A 128 -7.64 -1.58 20.15
N ARG A 129 -8.22 -0.39 20.09
CA ARG A 129 -8.18 0.45 18.89
C ARG A 129 -6.75 0.89 18.54
N SER A 130 -5.97 1.27 19.54
CA SER A 130 -4.57 1.70 19.36
C SER A 130 -3.71 0.52 18.89
N ALA A 131 -3.88 -0.64 19.51
CA ALA A 131 -3.24 -1.89 19.12
C ALA A 131 -3.53 -2.25 17.66
N ALA A 132 -4.82 -2.18 17.26
CA ALA A 132 -5.24 -2.45 15.89
C ALA A 132 -4.66 -1.45 14.87
N ARG A 133 -4.62 -0.16 15.20
CA ARG A 133 -4.00 0.84 14.31
C ARG A 133 -2.50 0.61 14.18
N MET A 134 -1.82 0.26 15.28
CA MET A 134 -0.39 -0.02 15.29
C MET A 134 -0.04 -1.27 14.49
N SER A 135 -0.81 -2.36 14.61
CA SER A 135 -0.58 -3.55 13.79
C SER A 135 -0.77 -3.29 12.30
N LEU A 136 -1.76 -2.50 11.91
CA LEU A 136 -1.97 -2.12 10.52
C LEU A 136 -0.87 -1.19 10.00
N ARG A 137 -0.32 -0.32 10.86
CA ARG A 137 0.85 0.50 10.53
C ARG A 137 2.07 -0.37 10.28
N THR A 138 2.40 -1.26 11.22
CA THR A 138 3.50 -2.23 11.04
C THR A 138 3.31 -3.10 9.79
N PHE A 139 2.06 -3.47 9.48
CA PHE A 139 1.74 -4.20 8.26
C PHE A 139 1.98 -3.36 7.00
N LEU A 140 1.51 -2.10 6.97
CA LEU A 140 1.72 -1.20 5.85
C LEU A 140 3.21 -0.92 5.62
N ASP A 141 3.99 -0.78 6.70
CA ASP A 141 5.44 -0.56 6.64
C ASP A 141 6.15 -1.77 6.02
N ARG A 142 5.86 -2.96 6.52
CA ARG A 142 6.40 -4.20 5.96
C ARG A 142 6.00 -4.40 4.51
N LEU A 143 4.78 -4.01 4.14
CA LEU A 143 4.30 -4.07 2.76
C LEU A 143 5.05 -3.07 1.88
N ALA A 144 5.26 -1.84 2.33
CA ALA A 144 6.02 -0.84 1.61
C ALA A 144 7.48 -1.27 1.42
N ASP A 145 8.10 -1.85 2.44
CA ASP A 145 9.45 -2.42 2.37
C ASP A 145 9.55 -3.56 1.36
N GLU A 146 8.60 -4.49 1.36
CA GLU A 146 8.59 -5.61 0.42
C GLU A 146 8.35 -5.14 -1.02
N VAL A 147 7.50 -4.13 -1.22
CA VAL A 147 7.33 -3.48 -2.52
C VAL A 147 8.62 -2.79 -2.95
N ALA A 148 9.30 -2.05 -2.06
CA ALA A 148 10.57 -1.42 -2.37
C ALA A 148 11.62 -2.46 -2.81
N ARG A 149 11.70 -3.61 -2.13
CA ARG A 149 12.57 -4.73 -2.54
C ARG A 149 12.20 -5.31 -3.91
N GLU A 150 10.91 -5.47 -4.19
CA GLU A 150 10.45 -5.95 -5.49
C GLU A 150 10.79 -4.95 -6.62
N LEU A 151 10.75 -3.64 -6.33
CA LEU A 151 11.14 -2.58 -7.29
C LEU A 151 12.63 -2.61 -7.64
N GLU A 152 13.49 -3.05 -6.71
CA GLU A 152 14.92 -3.21 -6.94
C GLU A 152 15.27 -4.45 -7.80
N THR A 153 14.29 -5.30 -8.10
CA THR A 153 14.54 -6.46 -8.98
C THR A 153 14.89 -6.01 -10.40
N PRO A 154 15.80 -6.73 -11.10
CA PRO A 154 16.25 -6.34 -12.44
C PRO A 154 15.10 -6.13 -13.42
N GLU A 155 14.08 -6.99 -13.38
CA GLU A 155 12.90 -6.93 -14.25
C GLU A 155 12.16 -5.59 -14.11
N MET A 156 11.95 -5.13 -12.87
CA MET A 156 11.21 -3.89 -12.59
C MET A 156 12.04 -2.66 -12.93
N LEU A 157 13.36 -2.69 -12.67
CA LEU A 157 14.28 -1.62 -13.06
C LEU A 157 14.36 -1.42 -14.59
N TYR A 158 14.29 -2.50 -15.37
CA TYR A 158 14.23 -2.41 -16.84
C TYR A 158 12.90 -1.83 -17.33
N SER A 159 11.79 -2.18 -16.69
CA SER A 159 10.45 -1.64 -17.00
C SER A 159 10.40 -0.12 -16.72
N GLU A 160 10.90 0.31 -15.56
CA GLU A 160 10.93 1.73 -15.19
C GLU A 160 11.83 2.56 -16.12
N ARG A 161 12.98 2.02 -16.55
CA ARG A 161 13.88 2.68 -17.51
C ARG A 161 13.29 2.75 -18.93
N SER A 162 12.57 1.73 -19.35
CA SER A 162 11.93 1.69 -20.68
C SER A 162 10.78 2.70 -20.81
N GLN A 163 10.06 2.99 -19.72
CA GLN A 163 9.04 4.04 -19.71
C GLN A 163 9.61 5.47 -19.85
N VAL A 164 10.91 5.67 -19.62
CA VAL A 164 11.59 6.97 -19.69
C VAL A 164 12.29 7.18 -21.03
N LEU A 165 12.50 6.12 -21.82
CA LEU A 165 13.13 6.22 -23.13
C LEU A 165 12.06 6.50 -24.19
N PRO A 166 12.07 7.66 -24.89
CA PRO A 166 11.26 7.80 -26.09
C PRO A 166 11.66 6.70 -27.08
N GLU A 167 10.67 5.93 -27.55
CA GLU A 167 10.83 4.92 -28.59
C GLU A 167 11.79 5.44 -29.69
N PRO A 168 12.87 4.72 -30.04
CA PRO A 168 13.72 5.08 -31.17
C PRO A 168 12.91 4.93 -32.47
N GLY A 169 12.21 6.01 -32.85
CA GLY A 169 11.23 6.02 -33.93
C GLY A 169 9.98 6.85 -33.63
N SER A 170 9.73 7.25 -32.37
CA SER A 170 8.71 8.25 -32.08
C SER A 170 9.15 9.57 -32.67
N ARG A 171 8.43 10.05 -33.68
CA ARG A 171 8.54 11.42 -34.18
C ARG A 171 8.28 12.35 -32.99
N VAL A 172 9.36 12.81 -32.37
CA VAL A 172 9.34 14.01 -31.55
C VAL A 172 8.92 15.13 -32.49
N THR A 173 7.63 15.42 -32.50
CA THR A 173 7.10 16.60 -33.16
C THR A 173 7.64 17.77 -32.36
N TYR A 174 8.81 18.27 -32.75
CA TYR A 174 9.24 19.59 -32.34
C TYR A 174 8.14 20.53 -32.81
N ALA A 175 7.36 21.05 -31.86
CA ALA A 175 6.49 22.17 -32.10
C ALA A 175 7.40 23.29 -32.61
N ARG A 176 7.37 23.48 -33.93
CA ARG A 176 8.08 24.52 -34.64
C ARG A 176 7.54 25.82 -34.09
N SER A 177 8.25 26.41 -33.13
CA SER A 177 8.06 27.78 -32.70
C SER A 177 8.01 28.61 -33.97
N HIS A 178 6.85 29.16 -34.27
CA HIS A 178 6.69 30.06 -35.40
C HIS A 178 7.62 31.26 -35.15
N GLU A 179 8.77 31.26 -35.83
CA GLU A 179 9.43 32.47 -36.28
C GLU A 179 8.37 33.33 -36.98
N ARG A 180 7.82 34.31 -36.26
CA ARG A 180 7.27 35.51 -36.88
C ARG A 180 8.44 36.45 -37.12
N GLN A 181 9.08 36.30 -38.27
CA GLN A 181 9.87 37.37 -38.87
C GLN A 181 9.30 37.67 -40.26
N ALA A 182 9.32 38.97 -40.60
CA ALA A 182 8.91 39.67 -41.82
C ALA A 182 7.46 40.20 -41.78
N HIS A 183 7.19 41.46 -42.10
CA HIS A 183 7.86 42.31 -43.09
C HIS A 183 7.59 43.81 -42.81
N PRO A 184 8.43 44.74 -43.30
CA PRO A 184 8.29 46.18 -43.12
C PRO A 184 7.25 46.75 -44.09
N ASP A 185 6.66 47.90 -43.75
CA ASP A 185 6.10 48.79 -44.77
C ASP A 185 6.32 50.26 -44.38
N ARG A 186 6.66 51.04 -45.41
CA ARG A 186 6.89 52.48 -45.37
C ARG A 186 5.55 53.21 -45.36
N GLY A 187 5.50 54.30 -44.61
CA GLY A 187 4.51 55.37 -44.69
C GLY A 187 4.96 56.54 -43.86
#